data_AF-A0A7J4SZM3-F1
#
_entry.id   AF-A0A7J4SZM3-F1
#
_cell.length_a   1.000
_cell.length_b   1.000
_cell.length_c   1.000
_cell.angle_alpha   90.00
_cell.angle_beta   90.00
_cell.angle_gamma   90.00
#
_symmetry.space_group_name_H-M   'P 1'
#
loop_
_entity.id
_entity.type
_entity.pdbx_description
1 polymer ?
#
loop_
_entity_poly.entity_id
_entity_poly.type
_entity_poly.pdbx_seq_one_letter_code
_entity_poly.pdbx_strand_id
1 'polypeptide(L)'
;MGEHETTGIIESIVERLPGNQDIYFWNFIVLMLFTLFEVGAVFFETVPGTEIKISRFAVWSILIIVGIVKGYGIAAYFMHLKGDPRIYTRTALFPVLFVLLMLWGIGLSNPEAITELPSWCTPDWDYATSR
;
A
#
# COMPACT_ATOMS: atom_id res chain seq x y z
N MET A 1 -24.00 -19.71 10.67
CA MET A 1 -24.59 -19.44 12.00
C MET A 1 -23.44 -19.48 12.99
N GLY A 2 -22.97 -18.31 13.40
CA GLY A 2 -21.69 -18.13 14.08
C GLY A 2 -21.39 -16.65 14.16
N GLU A 3 -22.26 -15.96 14.89
CA GLU A 3 -22.14 -14.56 15.29
C GLU A 3 -20.85 -14.46 16.11
N HIS A 4 -19.73 -14.13 15.47
CA HIS A 4 -18.55 -13.70 16.18
C HIS A 4 -18.40 -12.22 15.93
N GLU A 5 -19.05 -11.46 16.81
CA GLU A 5 -18.77 -10.06 17.10
C GLU A 5 -17.26 -9.85 17.19
N THR A 6 -16.64 -9.42 16.10
CA THR A 6 -15.38 -8.67 16.18
C THR A 6 -15.74 -7.20 16.15
N THR A 7 -16.42 -6.73 17.20
CA THR A 7 -16.72 -5.32 17.48
C THR A 7 -15.42 -4.54 17.64
N GLY A 8 -14.84 -4.11 16.51
CA GLY A 8 -13.72 -3.19 16.50
C GLY A 8 -14.21 -1.76 16.79
N ILE A 9 -13.35 -0.93 17.38
CA ILE A 9 -13.60 0.51 17.58
C ILE A 9 -14.04 1.17 16.26
N ILE A 10 -13.43 0.76 15.14
CA ILE A 10 -13.77 1.24 13.79
C ILE A 10 -15.18 0.83 13.36
N GLU A 11 -15.62 -0.40 13.65
CA GLU A 11 -16.98 -0.90 13.38
C GLU A 11 -18.02 0.00 14.06
N SER A 12 -17.82 0.28 15.35
CA SER A 12 -18.73 1.11 16.16
C SER A 12 -18.78 2.59 15.76
N ILE A 13 -17.71 3.08 15.11
CA ILE A 13 -17.65 4.43 14.56
C ILE A 13 -18.35 4.48 13.20
N VAL A 14 -18.15 3.45 12.37
CA VAL A 14 -18.76 3.35 11.04
C VAL A 14 -20.27 3.13 11.14
N GLU A 15 -20.74 2.34 12.10
CA GLU A 15 -22.17 2.12 12.38
C GLU A 15 -22.87 3.39 12.90
N ARG A 16 -22.10 4.36 13.42
CA ARG A 16 -22.58 5.68 13.85
C ARG A 16 -22.52 6.75 12.75
N LEU A 17 -21.98 6.45 11.57
CA LEU A 17 -21.97 7.39 10.45
C LEU A 17 -23.36 7.48 9.80
N PRO A 18 -23.77 8.68 9.33
CA PRO A 18 -25.07 8.87 8.72
C PRO A 18 -25.12 8.17 7.37
N GLY A 19 -26.01 7.19 7.25
CA GLY A 19 -26.18 6.37 6.06
C GLY A 19 -26.11 4.91 6.45
N ASN A 20 -27.22 4.20 6.30
CA ASN A 20 -27.40 2.77 6.62
C ASN A 20 -26.61 1.87 5.64
N GLN A 21 -25.34 2.19 5.42
CA GLN A 21 -24.45 1.58 4.43
C GLN A 21 -23.41 0.73 5.12
N ASP A 22 -23.16 -0.44 4.54
CA ASP A 22 -22.32 -1.47 5.12
C ASP A 22 -20.86 -1.03 5.32
N ILE A 23 -20.17 -1.70 6.24
CA ILE A 23 -18.76 -1.44 6.54
C ILE A 23 -17.84 -1.58 5.31
N TYR A 24 -18.22 -2.44 4.36
CA TYR A 24 -17.51 -2.62 3.09
C TYR A 24 -17.55 -1.36 2.21
N PHE A 25 -18.68 -0.64 2.21
CA PHE A 25 -18.85 0.58 1.43
C PHE A 25 -17.96 1.71 1.96
N TRP A 26 -17.90 1.86 3.29
CA TRP A 26 -17.01 2.83 3.93
C TRP A 26 -15.53 2.49 3.72
N ASN A 27 -15.14 1.22 3.81
CA ASN A 27 -13.78 0.81 3.48
C ASN A 27 -13.44 1.11 2.01
N PHE A 28 -14.37 0.85 1.08
CA PHE A 28 -14.20 1.19 -0.33
C PHE A 28 -13.97 2.70 -0.55
N ILE A 29 -14.78 3.56 0.10
CA ILE A 29 -14.59 5.02 0.02
C ILE A 29 -13.22 5.44 0.55
N VAL A 30 -12.80 4.90 1.70
CA VAL A 30 -11.49 5.21 2.29
C VAL A 30 -10.36 4.79 1.35
N LEU A 31 -10.44 3.60 0.73
CA LEU A 31 -9.46 3.16 -0.25
C LEU A 31 -9.42 4.09 -1.48
N MET A 32 -10.57 4.52 -1.99
CA MET A 32 -10.67 5.45 -3.12
C MET A 32 -10.14 6.85 -2.78
N LEU A 33 -10.35 7.33 -1.57
CA LEU A 33 -9.77 8.59 -1.11
C LEU A 33 -8.24 8.49 -1.07
N PHE A 34 -7.71 7.39 -0.55
CA PHE A 34 -6.28 7.15 -0.53
C PHE A 34 -5.67 6.96 -1.93
N THR A 35 -6.38 6.42 -2.92
CA THR A 35 -5.88 6.38 -4.32
C THR A 35 -5.81 7.77 -4.93
N LEU A 36 -6.78 8.64 -4.65
CA LEU A 36 -6.70 10.04 -5.06
C LEU A 36 -5.47 10.74 -4.47
N PHE A 37 -5.14 10.47 -3.21
CA PHE A 37 -3.93 11.01 -2.58
C PHE A 37 -2.63 10.50 -3.21
N GLU A 38 -2.54 9.22 -3.58
CA GLU A 38 -1.37 8.69 -4.28
C GLU A 38 -1.17 9.36 -5.65
N VAL A 39 -2.25 9.46 -6.43
CA VAL A 39 -2.21 10.10 -7.74
C VAL A 39 -1.85 11.57 -7.59
N GLY A 40 -2.43 12.26 -6.61
CA GLY A 40 -2.11 13.65 -6.31
C GLY A 40 -0.64 13.83 -5.89
N ALA A 41 -0.12 12.97 -5.02
CA ALA A 41 1.26 13.04 -4.54
C ALA A 41 2.29 12.80 -5.65
N VAL A 42 1.96 12.03 -6.69
CA VAL A 42 2.82 11.82 -7.86
C VAL A 42 2.66 12.93 -8.90
N PHE A 43 1.45 13.47 -9.06
CA PHE A 43 1.16 14.48 -10.08
C PHE A 43 1.67 15.89 -9.72
N PHE A 44 1.61 16.26 -8.44
CA PHE A 44 2.01 17.60 -8.00
C PHE A 44 3.48 17.64 -7.55
N GLU A 45 4.28 18.50 -8.16
CA GLU A 45 5.67 18.77 -7.73
C GLU A 45 5.76 19.74 -6.55
N THR A 46 4.70 20.52 -6.33
CA THR A 46 4.55 21.51 -5.25
C THR A 46 3.22 21.30 -4.55
N VAL A 47 3.16 21.53 -3.24
CA VAL A 47 1.90 21.41 -2.51
C VAL A 47 0.90 22.42 -3.07
N PRO A 48 -0.29 21.99 -3.54
CA PRO A 48 -1.24 22.86 -4.20
C PRO A 48 -1.61 24.04 -3.30
N GLY A 49 -1.38 25.26 -3.78
CA GLY A 49 -1.62 26.50 -3.04
C GLY A 49 -0.41 27.06 -2.26
N THR A 50 0.78 26.48 -2.40
CA THR A 50 2.02 26.98 -1.78
C THR A 50 3.23 26.83 -2.71
N GLU A 51 4.32 27.55 -2.45
CA GLU A 51 5.62 27.38 -3.17
C GLU A 51 6.48 26.24 -2.61
N ILE A 52 5.93 25.40 -1.74
CA ILE A 52 6.67 24.31 -1.09
C ILE A 52 6.85 23.17 -2.08
N LYS A 53 8.09 22.95 -2.52
CA LYS A 53 8.47 21.80 -3.35
C LYS A 53 8.32 20.51 -2.55
N ILE A 54 7.64 19.53 -3.14
CA ILE A 54 7.50 18.19 -2.58
C ILE A 54 8.80 17.45 -2.90
N SER A 55 9.52 17.04 -1.86
CA SER A 55 10.74 16.25 -2.04
C SER A 55 10.39 14.85 -2.54
N ARG A 56 11.27 14.23 -3.33
CA ARG A 56 11.11 12.82 -3.75
C ARG A 56 10.93 11.87 -2.56
N PHE A 57 11.58 12.19 -1.44
CA PHE A 57 11.44 11.44 -0.20
C PHE A 57 10.02 11.55 0.39
N ALA A 58 9.39 12.72 0.31
CA ALA A 58 8.01 12.91 0.74
C ALA A 58 7.03 12.09 -0.12
N VAL A 59 7.17 12.11 -1.45
CA VAL A 59 6.33 11.29 -2.35
C VAL A 59 6.49 9.81 -2.01
N TRP A 60 7.72 9.32 -1.88
CA TRP A 60 8.01 7.93 -1.56
C TRP A 60 7.40 7.52 -0.21
N SER A 61 7.53 8.38 0.81
CA SER A 61 6.96 8.14 2.13
C SER A 61 5.44 8.03 2.08
N ILE A 62 4.76 8.92 1.33
CA ILE A 62 3.30 8.89 1.15
C ILE A 62 2.89 7.59 0.46
N LEU A 63 3.53 7.24 -0.65
CA LEU A 63 3.19 6.02 -1.41
C LEU A 63 3.34 4.75 -0.56
N ILE A 64 4.39 4.65 0.26
CA ILE A 64 4.59 3.49 1.14
C ILE A 64 3.55 3.43 2.25
N ILE A 65 3.34 4.54 2.97
CA ILE A 65 2.40 4.56 4.09
C ILE A 65 0.99 4.24 3.59
N VAL A 66 0.57 4.88 2.51
CA VAL A 66 -0.77 4.65 1.93
C VAL A 66 -0.88 3.22 1.38
N GLY A 67 0.17 2.70 0.73
CA GLY A 67 0.22 1.31 0.28
C GLY A 67 0.04 0.29 1.40
N ILE A 68 0.70 0.50 2.55
CA ILE A 68 0.55 -0.37 3.72
C ILE A 68 -0.88 -0.32 4.28
N VAL A 69 -1.42 0.89 4.47
CA VAL A 69 -2.78 1.08 5.02
C VAL A 69 -3.82 0.43 4.11
N LYS A 70 -3.70 0.61 2.79
CA LYS A 70 -4.58 -0.05 1.81
C LYS A 70 -4.44 -1.56 1.81
N GLY A 71 -3.20 -2.06 1.81
CA GLY A 71 -2.93 -3.49 1.86
C GLY A 71 -3.61 -4.14 3.07
N TYR A 72 -3.55 -3.47 4.23
CA TYR A 72 -4.28 -3.89 5.43
C TYR A 72 -5.80 -3.81 5.25
N GLY A 73 -6.34 -2.70 4.71
CA GLY A 73 -7.78 -2.54 4.49
C GLY A 73 -8.37 -3.59 3.52
N ILE A 74 -7.61 -4.01 2.51
CA ILE A 74 -8.01 -5.06 1.58
C ILE A 74 -7.94 -6.43 2.26
N ALA A 75 -6.84 -6.73 2.95
CA ALA A 75 -6.69 -8.00 3.64
C ALA A 75 -7.74 -8.18 4.75
N ALA A 76 -7.95 -7.17 5.58
CA ALA A 76 -8.85 -7.28 6.74
C ALA A 76 -10.33 -7.41 6.32
N TYR A 77 -10.79 -6.58 5.36
CA TYR A 77 -12.22 -6.47 5.03
C TYR A 77 -12.60 -7.16 3.72
N PHE A 78 -11.83 -7.01 2.63
CA PHE A 78 -12.18 -7.65 1.35
C PHE A 78 -11.84 -9.13 1.32
N MET A 79 -10.71 -9.53 1.92
CA MET A 79 -10.31 -10.94 2.05
C MET A 79 -10.85 -11.63 3.31
N HIS A 80 -11.66 -10.93 4.13
CA HIS A 80 -12.27 -11.44 5.36
C HIS A 80 -11.29 -12.03 6.40
N LEU A 81 -9.98 -11.79 6.26
CA LEU A 81 -8.93 -12.36 7.12
C LEU A 81 -9.06 -11.93 8.59
N LYS A 82 -9.78 -10.83 8.89
CA LYS A 82 -10.05 -10.38 10.26
C LYS A 82 -11.05 -11.28 10.99
N GLY A 83 -12.04 -11.84 10.28
CA GLY A 83 -13.07 -12.73 10.83
C GLY A 83 -12.74 -14.21 10.70
N ASP A 84 -11.79 -14.56 9.84
CA ASP A 84 -11.42 -15.95 9.58
C ASP A 84 -10.49 -16.56 10.65
N PRO A 85 -10.50 -17.91 10.80
CA PRO A 85 -9.59 -18.62 11.70
C PRO A 85 -8.13 -18.21 11.50
N ARG A 86 -7.39 -18.04 12.61
CA ARG A 86 -5.97 -17.61 12.62
C ARG A 86 -5.00 -18.44 11.77
N ILE A 87 -5.43 -19.60 11.27
CA ILE A 87 -4.63 -20.38 10.33
C ILE A 87 -4.49 -19.64 8.99
N TYR A 88 -5.55 -19.01 8.49
CA TYR A 88 -5.55 -18.35 7.18
C TYR A 88 -4.68 -17.10 7.16
N THR A 89 -4.66 -16.33 8.26
CA THR A 89 -3.75 -15.17 8.42
C THR A 89 -2.29 -15.59 8.48
N ARG A 90 -1.97 -16.74 9.08
CA ARG A 90 -0.61 -17.30 9.09
C ARG A 90 -0.18 -17.75 7.70
N THR A 91 -1.05 -18.40 6.94
CA THR A 91 -0.73 -18.81 5.56
C THR A 91 -0.58 -17.60 4.63
N ALA A 92 -1.38 -16.55 4.81
CA ALA A 92 -1.26 -15.30 4.04
C ALA A 92 0.02 -14.52 4.37
N LEU A 93 0.55 -14.63 5.61
CA LEU A 93 1.79 -13.98 6.01
C LEU A 93 3.05 -14.70 5.49
N PHE A 94 2.96 -16.00 5.22
CA PHE A 94 4.08 -16.79 4.67
C PHE A 94 4.66 -16.22 3.36
N PRO A 95 3.88 -15.94 2.30
CA PRO A 95 4.42 -15.35 1.06
C PRO A 95 5.00 -13.95 1.28
N VAL A 96 4.41 -13.15 2.18
CA VAL A 96 4.96 -11.82 2.53
C VAL A 96 6.33 -11.95 3.17
N LEU A 97 6.46 -12.87 4.13
CA LEU A 97 7.73 -13.17 4.80
C LEU A 97 8.76 -13.71 3.80
N PHE A 98 8.34 -14.58 2.89
CA PHE A 98 9.21 -15.11 1.84
C PHE A 98 9.75 -14.02 0.91
N VAL A 99 8.89 -13.10 0.43
CA VAL A 99 9.31 -11.96 -0.39
C VAL A 99 10.27 -11.05 0.37
N LEU A 100 9.99 -10.76 1.64
CA LEU A 100 10.90 -9.97 2.48
C LEU A 100 12.27 -10.65 2.64
N LEU A 101 12.30 -11.97 2.84
CA LEU A 101 13.54 -12.73 2.90
C LEU A 101 14.27 -12.74 1.57
N MET A 102 13.58 -12.79 0.43
CA MET A 102 14.22 -12.68 -0.88
C MET A 102 14.82 -11.28 -1.10
N LEU A 103 14.07 -10.22 -0.80
CA LEU A 103 14.57 -8.85 -0.93
C LEU A 103 15.77 -8.60 0.00
N TRP A 104 15.71 -9.13 1.22
CA TRP A 104 16.81 -9.09 2.17
C TRP A 104 18.02 -9.91 1.68
N GLY A 105 17.78 -11.12 1.19
CA GLY A 105 18.81 -12.01 0.68
C GLY A 105 19.53 -11.43 -0.53
N ILE A 106 18.79 -10.93 -1.52
CA ILE A 106 19.34 -10.28 -2.71
C ILE A 106 20.04 -8.96 -2.34
N GLY A 107 19.43 -8.18 -1.44
CA GLY A 107 19.94 -6.87 -1.01
C GLY A 107 21.22 -6.94 -0.18
N LEU A 108 21.46 -8.04 0.56
CA LEU A 108 22.71 -8.25 1.30
C LEU A 108 23.77 -9.05 0.53
N SER A 109 23.36 -9.87 -0.44
CA SER A 109 24.29 -10.76 -1.16
C SER A 109 25.04 -10.05 -2.30
N ASN A 110 24.66 -8.82 -2.66
CA ASN A 110 25.34 -8.04 -3.69
C ASN A 110 25.49 -6.59 -3.22
N PRO A 111 26.73 -6.05 -3.15
CA PRO A 111 26.98 -4.68 -2.70
C PRO A 111 26.41 -3.61 -3.65
N GLU A 112 26.11 -3.98 -4.90
CA GLU A 112 25.59 -3.06 -5.93
C GLU A 112 24.10 -3.28 -6.27
N ALA A 113 23.44 -4.25 -5.65
CA ALA A 113 22.06 -4.61 -6.02
C ALA A 113 21.06 -3.46 -5.85
N ILE A 114 21.26 -2.56 -4.89
CA ILE A 114 20.35 -1.42 -4.65
C ILE A 114 20.68 -0.23 -5.57
N THR A 115 21.95 -0.04 -5.92
CA THR A 115 22.43 1.09 -6.73
C THR A 115 22.32 0.85 -8.23
N GLU A 116 22.26 -0.41 -8.68
CA GLU A 116 22.08 -0.80 -10.08
C GLU A 116 20.61 -1.06 -10.48
N LEU A 117 19.63 -0.98 -9.58
CA LEU A 117 18.21 -1.06 -9.99
C LEU A 117 17.82 -0.04 -11.08
N PRO A 118 18.33 1.22 -11.09
CA PRO A 118 18.03 2.15 -12.17
C PRO A 118 18.47 1.62 -13.54
N SER A 119 19.64 0.98 -13.67
CA SER A 119 20.11 0.44 -14.95
C SER A 119 19.31 -0.78 -15.40
N TRP A 120 18.70 -1.54 -14.47
CA TRP A 120 17.78 -2.62 -14.80
C TRP A 120 16.38 -2.11 -15.22
N CYS A 121 15.87 -1.07 -14.55
CA CYS A 121 14.52 -0.54 -14.79
C CYS A 121 14.43 0.45 -15.95
N THR A 122 15.54 1.04 -16.40
CA THR A 122 15.57 1.89 -17.60
C THR A 122 16.35 1.20 -18.71
N PRO A 123 15.73 0.92 -19.87
CA PRO A 123 16.46 0.49 -21.06
C PRO A 123 17.59 1.48 -21.36
N ASP A 124 18.77 1.01 -21.76
CA ASP A 124 19.88 1.89 -22.13
C ASP A 124 19.57 2.55 -23.47
N TRP A 125 19.30 3.86 -23.52
CA TRP A 125 18.86 4.55 -24.75
C TRP A 125 20.00 4.72 -25.77
N ASP A 126 21.17 4.13 -25.54
CA ASP A 126 22.37 4.29 -26.37
C ASP A 126 22.21 3.77 -27.81
N TYR A 127 21.25 2.86 -28.06
CA TYR A 127 20.85 2.43 -29.41
C TYR A 127 20.05 3.49 -30.20
N ALA A 128 19.62 4.60 -29.58
CA ALA A 128 18.94 5.70 -30.28
C ALA A 128 19.90 6.78 -30.81
N THR A 129 21.13 6.83 -30.29
CA THR A 129 22.13 7.87 -30.62
C THR A 129 23.30 7.36 -31.47
N SER A 130 23.52 6.05 -31.55
CA SER A 130 24.55 5.44 -32.40
C SER A 130 23.93 4.85 -33.68
N ARG A 131 23.90 5.66 -34.74
CA ARG A 131 23.61 5.21 -36.11
C ARG A 131 24.71 5.68 -37.05
#